data_AF-A0A161YLS9-F1
#
_entry.id   AF-A0A161YLS9-F1
#
_cell.length_a   1.000
_cell.length_b   1.000
_cell.length_c   1.000
_cell.angle_alpha   90.00
_cell.angle_beta   90.00
_cell.angle_gamma   90.00
#
_symmetry.space_group_name_H-M   'P 1'
#
loop_
_entity.id
_entity.type
_entity.pdbx_description
1 polymer ?
#
loop_
_entity_poly.entity_id
_entity_poly.type
_entity_poly.pdbx_seq_one_letter_code
_entity_poly.pdbx_strand_id
1 'polypeptide(L)'
;MVAAAPFRNWQIKVCVMDRKTFEVSVLEFWAYLGLKEPVFSPEPEVTLVVDSYDVLLRHGKDGKTMVIQSDAGAVKNDHARAQSVLETILKTNVALCAERQTIAVLEEFDETGRQRLIVRAFYRYNVEDQEQLSDLVSDVISSVQTLRGLTTGFQDTDRIPVTTKGAAAMRPDNELLVLVP
;
A
#
# COMPACT_ATOMS: atom_id res chain seq x y z
N MET A 1 -37.71 -1.41 -41.26
CA MET A 1 -37.79 -0.45 -40.14
C MET A 1 -37.54 -1.22 -38.85
N VAL A 2 -36.37 -1.06 -38.23
CA VAL A 2 -36.00 -1.72 -36.97
C VAL A 2 -36.07 -0.66 -35.87
N ALA A 3 -36.90 -0.90 -34.85
CA ALA A 3 -37.09 0.02 -33.74
C ALA A 3 -35.86 -0.01 -32.81
N ALA A 4 -35.24 1.15 -32.60
CA ALA A 4 -34.17 1.33 -31.63
C ALA A 4 -34.76 1.38 -30.22
N ALA A 5 -34.29 0.49 -29.33
CA ALA A 5 -34.65 0.52 -27.92
C ALA A 5 -33.93 1.69 -27.21
N PRO A 6 -34.59 2.43 -26.30
CA PRO A 6 -33.97 3.52 -25.56
C PRO A 6 -33.06 2.95 -24.46
N PHE A 7 -31.77 3.29 -24.51
CA PHE A 7 -30.82 3.03 -23.43
C PHE A 7 -31.29 3.77 -22.17
N ARG A 8 -31.67 2.99 -21.15
CA ARG A 8 -32.03 3.50 -19.82
C ARG A 8 -30.84 4.28 -19.24
N ASN A 9 -31.14 5.40 -18.58
CA ASN A 9 -30.20 6.15 -17.74
C ASN A 9 -29.72 5.28 -16.56
N TRP A 10 -28.46 4.85 -16.58
CA TRP A 10 -27.83 4.23 -15.41
C TRP A 10 -27.17 5.36 -14.60
N GLN A 11 -27.85 5.83 -13.55
CA GLN A 11 -27.22 6.71 -12.56
C GLN A 11 -26.28 5.86 -11.69
N ILE A 12 -24.97 5.95 -11.94
CA ILE A 12 -23.95 5.37 -11.06
C ILE A 12 -23.93 6.24 -9.80
N LYS A 13 -24.63 5.79 -8.75
CA LYS A 13 -24.55 6.42 -7.43
C LYS A 13 -23.18 6.07 -6.83
N VAL A 14 -22.21 6.96 -6.99
CA VAL A 14 -20.92 6.87 -6.31
C VAL A 14 -21.17 7.17 -4.82
N CYS A 15 -21.51 6.15 -4.04
CA CYS A 15 -21.42 6.23 -2.58
C CYS A 15 -19.95 6.30 -2.22
N VAL A 16 -19.48 7.49 -1.86
CA VAL A 16 -18.21 7.71 -1.17
C VAL A 16 -18.44 7.27 0.27
N MET A 17 -17.81 6.18 0.74
CA MET A 17 -17.84 5.87 2.17
C MET A 17 -16.82 6.76 2.88
N ASP A 18 -17.14 7.14 4.12
CA ASP A 18 -16.41 8.14 4.88
C ASP A 18 -15.21 7.55 5.64
N ARG A 19 -14.34 8.43 6.12
CA ARG A 19 -13.21 8.11 7.02
C ARG A 19 -13.61 7.23 8.21
N LYS A 20 -14.84 7.34 8.71
CA LYS A 20 -15.30 6.54 9.86
C LYS A 20 -15.39 5.06 9.52
N THR A 21 -15.74 4.71 8.29
CA THR A 21 -15.81 3.31 7.84
C THR A 21 -14.44 2.63 7.93
N PHE A 22 -13.38 3.34 7.55
CA PHE A 22 -12.00 2.87 7.72
C PHE A 22 -11.63 2.71 9.19
N GLU A 23 -11.85 3.73 10.01
CA GLU A 23 -11.49 3.71 11.43
C GLU A 23 -12.23 2.59 12.19
N VAL A 24 -13.53 2.39 11.92
CA VAL A 24 -14.32 1.29 12.50
C VAL A 24 -13.75 -0.07 12.10
N SER A 25 -13.49 -0.28 10.80
CA SER A 25 -12.95 -1.55 10.32
C SER A 25 -11.60 -1.87 10.96
N VAL A 26 -10.73 -0.87 11.10
CA VAL A 26 -9.42 -1.02 11.76
C VAL A 26 -9.58 -1.31 13.25
N LEU A 27 -10.47 -0.61 13.96
CA LEU A 27 -10.71 -0.85 15.38
C LEU A 27 -11.22 -2.27 15.64
N GLU A 28 -12.17 -2.73 14.84
CA GLU A 28 -12.70 -4.10 14.93
C GLU A 28 -11.62 -5.14 14.61
N PHE A 29 -10.80 -4.89 13.58
CA PHE A 29 -9.69 -5.76 13.24
C PHE A 29 -8.66 -5.85 14.38
N TRP A 30 -8.33 -4.72 15.03
CA TRP A 30 -7.43 -4.69 16.18
C TRP A 30 -8.00 -5.46 17.37
N ALA A 31 -9.29 -5.30 17.65
CA ALA A 31 -9.97 -6.04 18.70
C ALA A 31 -10.00 -7.55 18.41
N TYR A 32 -10.24 -7.92 17.15
CA TYR A 32 -10.19 -9.31 16.67
C TYR A 32 -8.81 -9.94 16.90
N LEU A 33 -7.73 -9.19 16.63
CA LEU A 33 -6.35 -9.63 16.88
C LEU A 33 -5.94 -9.57 18.37
N GLY A 34 -6.78 -9.05 19.27
CA GLY A 34 -6.45 -8.88 20.68
C GLY A 34 -5.38 -7.82 20.94
N LEU A 35 -5.23 -6.84 20.06
CA LEU A 35 -4.25 -5.76 20.14
C LEU A 35 -4.80 -4.55 20.91
N LYS A 36 -3.89 -3.70 21.41
CA LYS A 36 -4.26 -2.39 22.00
C LYS A 36 -4.70 -1.43 20.90
N GLU A 37 -5.62 -0.52 21.21
CA GLU A 37 -6.17 0.44 20.25
C GLU A 37 -5.11 1.09 19.34
N PRO A 38 -5.37 1.15 18.02
CA PRO A 38 -4.47 1.74 17.04
C PRO A 38 -4.35 3.25 17.22
N VAL A 39 -3.18 3.79 16.89
CA VAL A 39 -2.98 5.23 16.77
C VAL A 39 -3.15 5.62 15.32
N PHE A 40 -4.22 6.35 15.02
CA PHE A 40 -4.46 6.87 13.66
C PHE A 40 -3.63 8.11 13.38
N SER A 41 -3.09 8.21 12.17
CA SER A 41 -2.44 9.43 11.70
C SER A 41 -3.51 10.46 11.25
N PRO A 42 -3.12 11.71 10.92
CA PRO A 42 -4.05 12.68 10.34
C PRO A 42 -4.64 12.21 9.01
N GLU A 43 -3.85 11.46 8.24
CA GLU A 43 -4.30 10.73 7.06
C GLU A 43 -5.04 9.46 7.49
N PRO A 44 -6.01 8.96 6.70
CA PRO A 44 -6.76 7.75 7.04
C PRO A 44 -5.90 6.50 6.79
N GLU A 45 -4.87 6.34 7.62
CA GLU A 45 -3.93 5.23 7.59
C GLU A 45 -3.43 4.84 8.99
N VAL A 46 -3.02 3.57 9.11
CA VAL A 46 -2.41 2.99 10.32
C VAL A 46 -1.36 1.97 9.91
N THR A 47 -0.30 1.84 10.71
CA THR A 47 0.70 0.79 10.52
C THR A 47 0.48 -0.32 11.53
N LEU A 48 0.31 -1.54 11.06
CA LEU A 48 0.35 -2.77 11.83
C LEU A 48 1.75 -3.38 11.72
N VAL A 49 2.37 -3.72 12.84
CA VAL A 49 3.64 -4.45 12.85
C VAL A 49 3.34 -5.93 13.10
N VAL A 50 3.66 -6.79 12.13
CA VAL A 50 3.55 -8.25 12.25
C VAL A 50 4.95 -8.83 12.08
N ASP A 51 5.45 -9.50 13.13
CA ASP A 51 6.83 -9.96 13.26
C ASP A 51 7.86 -8.81 13.08
N SER A 52 8.45 -8.72 11.88
CA SER A 52 9.42 -7.69 11.47
C SER A 52 8.97 -6.95 10.20
N TYR A 53 7.68 -7.00 9.87
CA TYR A 53 7.10 -6.40 8.68
C TYR A 53 6.13 -5.29 9.09
N ASP A 54 6.37 -4.10 8.53
CA ASP A 54 5.43 -2.99 8.60
C ASP A 54 4.36 -3.20 7.53
N VAL A 55 3.11 -3.33 7.96
CA VAL A 55 1.93 -3.44 7.10
C VAL A 55 1.11 -2.17 7.25
N LEU A 56 1.11 -1.35 6.21
CA LEU A 56 0.36 -0.11 6.16
C LEU A 56 -1.05 -0.40 5.65
N LEU A 57 -2.04 -0.07 6.47
CA LEU A 57 -3.45 -0.09 6.13
C LEU A 57 -3.88 1.34 5.83
N ARG A 58 -4.36 1.59 4.62
CA ARG A 58 -4.75 2.93 4.16
C ARG A 58 -6.12 2.91 3.52
N HIS A 59 -6.91 3.95 3.77
CA HIS A 59 -8.17 4.13 3.05
C HIS A 59 -7.92 4.33 1.54
N GLY A 60 -8.58 3.52 0.72
CA GLY A 60 -8.50 3.58 -0.73
C GLY A 60 -9.11 4.87 -1.28
N LYS A 61 -8.55 5.36 -2.39
CA LYS A 61 -9.03 6.58 -3.07
C LYS A 61 -10.46 6.45 -3.61
N ASP A 62 -10.94 5.21 -3.78
CA ASP A 62 -12.29 4.90 -4.24
C ASP A 62 -13.36 5.06 -3.14
N GLY A 63 -12.94 5.28 -1.89
CA GLY A 63 -13.83 5.38 -0.74
C GLY A 63 -14.55 4.08 -0.40
N LYS A 64 -14.11 2.94 -0.94
CA LYS A 64 -14.79 1.63 -0.80
C LYS A 64 -13.85 0.49 -0.44
N THR A 65 -12.56 0.73 -0.56
CA THR A 65 -11.53 -0.25 -0.23
C THR A 65 -10.58 0.27 0.84
N MET A 66 -9.95 -0.67 1.53
CA MET A 66 -8.74 -0.48 2.30
C MET A 66 -7.59 -1.09 1.50
N VAL A 67 -6.54 -0.31 1.28
CA VAL A 67 -5.29 -0.77 0.69
C VAL A 67 -4.42 -1.30 1.81
N ILE A 68 -4.02 -2.56 1.70
CA ILE A 68 -3.10 -3.23 2.61
C ILE A 68 -1.78 -3.31 1.88
N GLN A 69 -0.70 -2.77 2.44
CA GLN A 69 0.58 -2.75 1.74
C GLN A 69 1.78 -2.98 2.64
N SER A 70 2.82 -3.57 2.09
CA SER A 70 4.11 -3.73 2.78
C SER A 70 5.27 -3.68 1.80
N ASP A 71 6.45 -3.29 2.30
CA ASP A 71 7.65 -3.02 1.53
C ASP A 71 8.53 -4.28 1.40
N ALA A 72 8.77 -4.69 0.17
CA ALA A 72 9.64 -5.82 -0.17
C ALA A 72 11.10 -5.43 -0.41
N GLY A 73 11.43 -4.13 -0.42
CA GLY A 73 12.79 -3.60 -0.47
C GLY A 73 13.00 -2.61 -1.62
N ALA A 74 14.13 -1.91 -1.55
CA ALA A 74 14.59 -1.04 -2.62
C ALA A 74 15.11 -1.86 -3.81
N VAL A 75 14.80 -1.39 -5.02
CA VAL A 75 15.33 -1.93 -6.27
C VAL A 75 16.41 -0.99 -6.76
N LYS A 76 17.61 -1.53 -7.01
CA LYS A 76 18.72 -0.74 -7.55
C LYS A 76 18.42 -0.33 -8.98
N ASN A 77 18.58 0.96 -9.28
CA ASN A 77 18.50 1.50 -10.64
C ASN A 77 19.76 1.13 -11.43
N ASP A 78 19.85 -0.13 -11.83
CA ASP A 78 20.86 -0.61 -12.78
C ASP A 78 20.17 -0.88 -14.12
N HIS A 79 20.43 -0.03 -15.12
CA HIS A 79 19.86 -0.17 -16.46
C HIS A 79 20.13 -1.53 -17.10
N ALA A 80 21.26 -2.17 -16.78
CA ALA A 80 21.59 -3.48 -17.31
C ALA A 80 20.71 -4.61 -16.72
N ARG A 81 20.15 -4.40 -15.52
CA ARG A 81 19.33 -5.38 -14.80
C ARG A 81 17.85 -5.02 -14.72
N ALA A 82 17.48 -3.78 -15.05
CA ALA A 82 16.11 -3.27 -14.96
C ALA A 82 15.10 -4.18 -15.67
N GLN A 83 15.42 -4.66 -16.88
CA GLN A 83 14.55 -5.57 -17.63
C GLN A 83 14.35 -6.90 -16.88
N SER A 84 15.44 -7.51 -16.38
CA SER A 84 15.36 -8.78 -15.65
C SER A 84 14.56 -8.64 -14.35
N VAL A 85 14.68 -7.51 -13.66
CA VAL A 85 13.90 -7.24 -12.45
C VAL A 85 12.42 -7.08 -12.79
N LEU A 86 12.10 -6.29 -13.83
CA LEU A 86 10.72 -6.12 -14.28
C LEU A 86 10.09 -7.45 -14.71
N GLU A 87 10.80 -8.27 -15.49
CA GLU A 87 10.35 -9.60 -15.87
C GLU A 87 10.12 -10.50 -14.66
N THR A 88 10.99 -10.43 -13.65
CA THR A 88 10.83 -11.19 -12.39
C THR A 88 9.57 -10.77 -11.65
N ILE A 89 9.30 -9.46 -11.56
CA ILE A 89 8.11 -8.93 -10.91
C ILE A 89 6.86 -9.35 -11.68
N LEU A 90 6.85 -9.24 -13.01
CA LEU A 90 5.73 -9.64 -13.85
C LEU A 90 5.44 -11.15 -13.74
N LYS A 91 6.47 -12.00 -13.81
CA LYS A 91 6.33 -13.45 -13.60
C LYS A 91 5.81 -13.77 -12.21
N THR A 92 6.29 -13.05 -11.20
CA THR A 92 5.80 -13.23 -9.82
C THR A 92 4.35 -12.81 -9.70
N ASN A 93 3.93 -11.71 -10.31
CA ASN A 93 2.53 -11.29 -10.32
C ASN A 93 1.62 -12.32 -10.99
N VAL A 94 2.05 -12.98 -12.06
CA VAL A 94 1.29 -14.09 -12.68
C VAL A 94 1.09 -15.23 -11.69
N ALA A 95 2.15 -15.61 -10.95
CA ALA A 95 2.05 -16.64 -9.91
C ALA A 95 1.15 -16.19 -8.74
N LEU A 96 1.33 -14.96 -8.26
CA LEU A 96 0.52 -14.39 -7.18
C LEU A 96 -0.95 -14.32 -7.55
N CYS A 97 -1.30 -13.85 -8.75
CA CYS A 97 -2.70 -13.77 -9.18
C CYS A 97 -3.42 -15.13 -9.23
N ALA A 98 -2.70 -16.24 -9.34
CA ALA A 98 -3.29 -17.57 -9.32
C ALA A 98 -3.61 -18.06 -7.90
N GLU A 99 -2.83 -17.63 -6.91
CA GLU A 99 -2.86 -18.19 -5.54
C GLU A 99 -3.30 -17.20 -4.47
N ARG A 100 -3.15 -15.90 -4.71
CA ARG A 100 -3.29 -14.82 -3.72
C ARG A 100 -3.99 -13.60 -4.32
N GLN A 101 -4.64 -12.82 -3.47
CA GLN A 101 -5.26 -11.55 -3.86
C GLN A 101 -4.28 -10.36 -3.71
N THR A 102 -3.02 -10.56 -4.11
CA THR A 102 -1.95 -9.57 -3.97
C THR A 102 -1.35 -9.19 -5.33
N ILE A 103 -0.73 -8.01 -5.38
CA ILE A 103 0.02 -7.52 -6.53
C ILE A 103 1.31 -6.86 -6.06
N ALA A 104 2.42 -7.18 -6.72
CA ALA A 104 3.70 -6.52 -6.55
C ALA A 104 3.84 -5.36 -7.55
N VAL A 105 4.22 -4.19 -7.07
CA VAL A 105 4.36 -2.97 -7.89
C VAL A 105 5.68 -2.27 -7.58
N LEU A 106 6.26 -1.62 -8.58
CA LEU A 106 7.36 -0.67 -8.38
C LEU A 106 6.77 0.70 -8.12
N GLU A 107 7.20 1.33 -7.04
CA GLU A 107 6.83 2.69 -6.66
C GLU A 107 8.07 3.56 -6.52
N GLU A 108 8.02 4.79 -7.02
CA GLU A 108 9.10 5.76 -6.84
C GLU A 108 9.13 6.21 -5.38
N PHE A 109 10.22 5.88 -4.70
CA PHE A 109 10.41 6.18 -3.30
C PHE A 109 10.84 7.62 -3.05
N ASP A 110 11.72 8.18 -3.88
CA ASP A 110 12.27 9.52 -3.68
C ASP A 110 12.29 10.35 -4.98
N GLU A 111 12.54 11.65 -4.85
CA GLU A 111 12.69 12.54 -6.03
C GLU A 111 13.96 12.22 -6.84
N THR A 112 14.83 11.35 -6.31
CA THR A 112 16.04 10.87 -7.00
C THR A 112 15.74 9.67 -7.92
N GLY A 113 14.48 9.24 -7.98
CA GLY A 113 14.01 8.16 -8.84
C GLY A 113 14.33 6.76 -8.31
N ARG A 114 14.72 6.62 -7.03
CA ARG A 114 14.88 5.28 -6.43
C ARG A 114 13.54 4.57 -6.40
N GLN A 115 13.51 3.31 -6.79
CA GLN A 115 12.28 2.51 -6.80
C GLN A 115 12.26 1.56 -5.62
N ARG A 116 11.06 1.32 -5.10
CA ARG A 116 10.78 0.29 -4.10
C ARG A 116 9.78 -0.70 -4.63
N LEU A 117 9.96 -1.94 -4.24
CA LEU A 117 9.01 -3.00 -4.51
C LEU A 117 7.99 -3.06 -3.38
N ILE A 118 6.74 -2.75 -3.69
CA ILE A 118 5.64 -2.76 -2.74
C ILE A 118 4.70 -3.90 -3.10
N VAL A 119 4.24 -4.65 -2.10
CA VAL A 119 3.15 -5.59 -2.27
C VAL A 119 1.87 -4.96 -1.76
N ARG A 120 0.79 -5.07 -2.52
CA ARG A 120 -0.53 -4.54 -2.18
C ARG A 120 -1.60 -5.62 -2.24
N ALA A 121 -2.56 -5.54 -1.33
CA ALA A 121 -3.86 -6.19 -1.43
C ALA A 121 -4.95 -5.13 -1.27
N PHE A 122 -6.16 -5.46 -1.73
CA PHE A 122 -7.31 -4.56 -1.67
C PHE A 122 -8.44 -5.26 -0.95
N TYR A 123 -8.75 -4.77 0.24
CA TYR A 123 -9.89 -5.22 1.02
C TYR A 123 -11.08 -4.33 0.73
N ARG A 124 -12.20 -4.89 0.27
CA ARG A 124 -13.44 -4.11 0.16
C ARG A 124 -14.07 -4.03 1.53
N TYR A 125 -14.48 -2.84 1.98
CA TYR A 125 -15.09 -2.70 3.30
C TYR A 125 -16.29 -3.64 3.43
N ASN A 126 -16.11 -4.64 4.28
CA ASN A 126 -17.14 -5.56 4.71
C ASN A 126 -16.97 -5.75 6.22
N VAL A 127 -17.78 -5.08 7.02
CA VAL A 127 -17.58 -5.00 8.48
C VAL A 127 -17.60 -6.41 9.13
N GLU A 128 -18.25 -7.38 8.49
CA GLU A 128 -18.46 -8.72 9.04
C GLU A 128 -17.33 -9.73 8.76
N ASP A 129 -16.32 -9.39 7.94
CA ASP A 129 -15.32 -10.35 7.46
C ASP A 129 -13.88 -10.01 7.89
N GLN A 130 -13.66 -10.00 9.20
CA GLN A 130 -12.34 -9.75 9.80
C GLN A 130 -11.34 -10.88 9.48
N GLU A 131 -11.84 -12.10 9.23
CA GLU A 131 -11.03 -13.25 8.81
C GLU A 131 -10.42 -12.98 7.44
N GLN A 132 -11.21 -12.50 6.46
CA GLN A 132 -10.68 -12.10 5.16
C GLN A 132 -9.61 -11.00 5.28
N LEU A 133 -9.80 -10.00 6.15
CA LEU A 133 -8.79 -8.96 6.35
C LEU A 133 -7.48 -9.54 6.93
N SER A 134 -7.58 -10.47 7.88
CA SER A 134 -6.44 -11.21 8.44
C SER A 134 -5.71 -12.03 7.39
N ASP A 135 -6.45 -12.74 6.54
CA ASP A 135 -5.91 -13.55 5.45
C ASP A 135 -5.18 -12.67 4.43
N LEU A 136 -5.74 -11.52 4.07
CA LEU A 136 -5.10 -10.58 3.15
C LEU A 136 -3.80 -9.98 3.73
N VAL A 137 -3.77 -9.67 5.03
CA VAL A 137 -2.54 -9.22 5.70
C VAL A 137 -1.48 -10.33 5.64
N SER A 138 -1.87 -11.57 5.91
CA SER A 138 -0.99 -12.74 5.86
C SER A 138 -0.46 -13.00 4.45
N ASP A 139 -1.31 -12.85 3.44
CA ASP A 139 -0.96 -12.95 2.02
C ASP A 139 0.04 -11.88 1.59
N VAL A 140 -0.15 -10.63 2.04
CA VAL A 140 0.80 -9.53 1.77
C VAL A 140 2.17 -9.85 2.37
N ILE A 141 2.22 -10.27 3.64
CA ILE A 141 3.49 -10.61 4.32
C ILE A 141 4.18 -11.78 3.62
N SER A 142 3.44 -12.85 3.31
CA SER A 142 3.98 -14.03 2.63
C SER A 142 4.50 -13.70 1.23
N SER A 143 3.84 -12.77 0.53
CA SER A 143 4.26 -12.30 -0.79
C SER A 143 5.50 -11.42 -0.70
N VAL A 144 5.60 -10.57 0.33
CA VAL A 144 6.82 -9.81 0.63
C VAL A 144 8.00 -10.74 0.91
N GLN A 145 7.81 -11.79 1.72
CA GLN A 145 8.84 -12.78 2.01
C GLN A 145 9.33 -13.49 0.73
N THR A 146 8.39 -13.90 -0.11
CA THR A 146 8.68 -14.54 -1.40
C THR A 146 9.50 -13.62 -2.29
N LEU A 147 9.06 -12.36 -2.45
CA LEU A 147 9.74 -11.38 -3.28
C LEU A 147 11.11 -11.00 -2.74
N ARG A 148 11.28 -10.84 -1.42
CA ARG A 148 12.60 -10.62 -0.81
C ARG A 148 13.55 -11.75 -1.17
N GLY A 149 13.12 -13.01 -1.04
CA GLY A 149 13.94 -14.17 -1.41
C GLY A 149 14.32 -14.22 -2.90
N LEU A 150 13.45 -13.76 -3.79
CA LEU A 150 13.74 -13.67 -5.23
C LEU A 150 14.61 -12.45 -5.59
N THR A 151 14.55 -11.39 -4.78
CA THR A 151 15.18 -10.10 -5.09
C THR A 151 16.47 -9.83 -4.32
N THR A 152 16.89 -10.69 -3.40
CA THR A 152 18.16 -10.54 -2.64
C THR A 152 19.41 -10.35 -3.52
N GLY A 153 19.38 -10.75 -4.79
CA GLY A 153 20.46 -10.46 -5.77
C GLY A 153 20.46 -9.03 -6.36
N PHE A 154 19.44 -8.23 -6.05
CA PHE A 154 19.16 -6.91 -6.63
C PHE A 154 19.00 -5.78 -5.59
N GLN A 155 19.02 -6.10 -4.29
CA GLN A 155 18.80 -5.13 -3.20
C GLN A 155 20.08 -4.41 -2.77
N ASP A 156 19.97 -3.11 -2.47
CA ASP A 156 20.85 -2.43 -1.53
C ASP A 156 20.30 -2.71 -0.12
N THR A 157 21.16 -3.15 0.81
CA THR A 157 20.77 -3.67 2.14
C THR A 157 20.17 -2.65 3.11
N ASP A 158 19.80 -1.46 2.66
CA ASP A 158 19.21 -0.42 3.51
C ASP A 158 17.75 -0.76 3.85
N ARG A 159 17.56 -1.36 5.03
CA ARG A 159 16.26 -1.47 5.68
C ARG A 159 15.83 -0.08 6.12
N ILE A 160 14.99 0.59 5.34
CA ILE A 160 14.40 1.87 5.70
C ILE A 160 12.90 1.61 5.95
N PRO A 161 12.35 2.02 7.11
CA PRO A 161 10.93 1.85 7.40
C PRO A 161 10.04 2.44 6.29
N VAL A 162 8.81 1.94 6.17
CA VAL A 162 7.81 2.45 5.22
C VAL A 162 7.38 3.84 5.67
N THR A 163 8.19 4.85 5.39
CA THR A 163 7.85 6.24 5.71
C THR A 163 6.89 6.75 4.65
N THR A 164 5.74 7.24 5.09
CA THR A 164 4.78 7.93 4.25
C THR A 164 5.37 9.19 3.66
N LYS A 165 5.58 9.19 2.34
CA LYS A 165 5.70 10.43 1.58
C LYS A 165 4.34 11.12 1.54
N GLY A 166 4.12 11.97 2.53
CA GLY A 166 2.96 12.84 2.67
C GLY A 166 3.16 14.02 3.63
N ALA A 167 4.32 14.14 4.29
CA ALA A 167 4.66 15.37 5.01
C ALA A 167 5.08 16.42 3.98
N ALA A 168 4.21 17.40 3.79
CA ALA A 168 4.50 18.62 3.06
C ALA A 168 5.91 19.13 3.38
N ALA A 169 6.68 19.42 2.33
CA ALA A 169 7.83 20.30 2.42
C ALA A 169 7.34 21.66 2.93
N MET A 170 7.31 21.83 4.26
CA MET A 170 7.21 23.13 4.88
C MET A 170 8.60 23.75 4.73
N ARG A 171 8.77 24.51 3.63
CA ARG A 171 9.89 25.44 3.48
C ARG A 171 9.92 26.35 4.71
N PRO A 172 11.03 26.47 5.44
CA PRO A 172 11.30 27.70 6.16
C PRO A 172 11.87 28.67 5.13
N ASP A 173 11.00 29.39 4.43
CA ASP A 173 11.42 30.62 3.75
C ASP A 173 11.61 31.70 4.82
N ASN A 174 12.82 32.28 4.79
CA ASN A 174 13.24 33.60 5.27
C ASN A 174 13.78 33.82 6.70
N GLU A 175 15.11 34.03 6.69
CA GLU A 175 15.83 35.22 7.16
C GLU A 175 15.70 35.64 8.65
N LEU A 176 16.83 35.61 9.37
CA LEU A 176 17.58 36.84 9.61
C LEU A 176 19.02 36.56 10.07
N LEU A 177 19.96 37.13 9.32
CA LEU A 177 21.30 37.47 9.80
C LEU A 177 21.19 38.40 11.01
N VAL A 178 21.78 38.02 12.14
CA VAL A 178 22.25 38.98 13.15
C VAL A 178 23.69 38.62 13.49
N LEU A 179 24.61 39.28 12.79
CA LEU A 179 25.98 39.51 13.24
C LEU A 179 25.96 40.73 14.17
N VAL A 180 26.29 40.55 15.44
CA VAL A 180 26.87 41.61 16.28
C VAL A 180 27.76 40.94 17.36
N PRO A 181 28.78 41.65 17.89
CA PRO A 181 30.19 41.31 17.87
C PRO A 181 30.66 40.40 19.02
#